data_AF-A0A821WLH8-F1
#
_entry.id   AF-A0A821WLH8-F1
#
_cell.length_a   1.000
_cell.length_b   1.000
_cell.length_c   1.000
_cell.angle_alpha   90.00
_cell.angle_beta   90.00
_cell.angle_gamma   90.00
#
_symmetry.space_group_name_H-M   'P 1'
#
loop_
_entity.id
_entity.type
_entity.pdbx_description
1 polymer ?
#
loop_
_entity_poly.entity_id
_entity_poly.type
_entity_poly.pdbx_seq_one_letter_code
_entity_poly.pdbx_strand_id
1 'polypeptide(L)'
;AHVFFGTDEISQKYVHEPIGNELVSFKADIWNNYGDQSFGRYPVQANASALPAELATKCVFDFANTSFEPEREVNNYEEWCYASFGKTFSDEFMLRYARKIWTVEPSEMNTEWLGSKVGGRISRPSLEQVLRGAIDRNPQTLNYLTEFQYPKEGGFGRIIEPIASQVKNIHLGAGVRQIESQARKITFADGSVRNYEAAISTIPLPTLVKLAIDAPKEVKEAGEKLRWNSIKCINFGVNREDVGPGHWVYFYDHEIPFFRISFPSKFSPGNAPAGHGSISCEISYSRHKPIDEENLVGRTIDALKATGILKDSDEIVVEDVMDIPYAYVIYDFNRNESLEIIHTWMKSVGLYACGRFGEWGYHWSFEAIESGQKVAAEKLYDKDFVDHKEVLLKKLLLEGCAVNPVGVLVRKEVYKTVGNFTDQIVWGVDAHMWTRIALKFPVAYLAEPLAQYRVHSNSGTSKVMKTGRYATDEVWMMEDIFKQIPQERKDLHLLHTKAIKQIAHRTWCHAEELCRQGDLQSTRIGIRKAVSINWSMIFESRVLALWIASFFGYDWFKKMKTTKKTVLNN
;
A
#
# COMPACT_ATOMS: atom_id res chain seq x y z
N ALA A 1 -10.59 -4.42 -14.14
CA ALA A 1 -9.35 -5.25 -14.22
C ALA A 1 -8.44 -5.07 -13.01
N HIS A 2 -7.68 -6.11 -12.64
CA HIS A 2 -6.78 -6.13 -11.47
C HIS A 2 -5.44 -6.78 -11.84
N VAL A 3 -4.35 -6.37 -11.20
CA VAL A 3 -2.99 -6.93 -11.37
C VAL A 3 -2.27 -6.96 -10.02
N PHE A 4 -1.30 -7.86 -9.84
CA PHE A 4 -0.55 -8.00 -8.60
C PHE A 4 0.86 -7.42 -8.74
N PHE A 5 1.38 -6.73 -7.73
CA PHE A 5 2.74 -6.18 -7.77
C PHE A 5 3.35 -6.04 -6.36
N GLY A 6 2.83 -6.80 -5.39
CA GLY A 6 3.35 -6.83 -4.03
C GLY A 6 4.68 -7.57 -3.97
N THR A 7 5.70 -6.94 -3.39
CA THR A 7 7.07 -7.48 -3.30
C THR A 7 7.58 -7.62 -1.85
N ASP A 8 6.73 -7.31 -0.88
CA ASP A 8 7.04 -7.39 0.54
C ASP A 8 6.96 -8.84 1.07
N GLU A 9 7.41 -9.06 2.32
CA GLU A 9 7.45 -10.39 2.94
C GLU A 9 6.05 -11.03 3.11
N ILE A 10 5.00 -10.22 3.28
CA ILE A 10 3.61 -10.68 3.41
C ILE A 10 3.14 -11.18 2.05
N SER A 11 3.37 -10.39 1.00
CA SER A 11 3.15 -10.81 -0.38
C SER A 11 3.87 -12.13 -0.69
N GLN A 12 5.14 -12.26 -0.29
CA GLN A 12 5.93 -13.48 -0.52
C GLN A 12 5.26 -14.70 0.11
N LYS A 13 4.91 -14.60 1.39
CA LYS A 13 4.35 -15.71 2.17
C LYS A 13 2.94 -16.09 1.75
N TYR A 14 2.08 -15.10 1.50
CA TYR A 14 0.66 -15.35 1.29
C TYR A 14 0.28 -15.46 -0.18
N VAL A 15 1.02 -14.86 -1.11
CA VAL A 15 0.69 -14.90 -2.54
C VAL A 15 1.72 -15.69 -3.33
N HIS A 16 3.00 -15.30 -3.30
CA HIS A 16 4.02 -15.91 -4.18
C HIS A 16 4.32 -17.37 -3.83
N GLU A 17 4.49 -17.72 -2.55
CA GLU A 17 4.77 -19.09 -2.12
C GLU A 17 3.60 -20.06 -2.43
N PRO A 18 2.32 -19.73 -2.12
CA PRO A 18 1.22 -20.66 -2.38
C PRO A 18 0.88 -20.84 -3.87
N ILE A 19 1.01 -19.78 -4.68
CA ILE A 19 0.69 -19.84 -6.11
C ILE A 19 1.87 -20.35 -6.95
N GLY A 20 3.10 -20.14 -6.49
CA GLY A 20 4.34 -20.55 -7.16
C GLY A 20 4.42 -20.07 -8.61
N ASN A 21 4.77 -21.00 -9.51
CA ASN A 21 5.08 -20.73 -10.91
C ASN A 21 3.85 -20.44 -11.80
N GLU A 22 2.64 -20.44 -11.23
CA GLU A 22 1.42 -20.01 -11.94
C GLU A 22 1.31 -18.47 -12.02
N LEU A 23 1.97 -17.74 -11.12
CA LEU A 23 2.01 -16.27 -11.14
C LEU A 23 3.19 -15.80 -12.00
N VAL A 24 2.90 -15.15 -13.12
CA VAL A 24 3.92 -14.71 -14.09
C VAL A 24 4.02 -13.20 -14.18
N SER A 25 5.22 -12.70 -14.45
CA SER A 25 5.52 -11.28 -14.55
C SER A 25 5.38 -10.76 -15.98
N PHE A 26 4.82 -9.55 -16.10
CA PHE A 26 4.65 -8.81 -17.34
C PHE A 26 5.18 -7.39 -17.18
N LYS A 27 5.70 -6.83 -18.27
CA LYS A 27 5.96 -5.39 -18.35
C LYS A 27 4.65 -4.67 -18.58
N ALA A 28 4.38 -3.66 -17.78
CA ALA A 28 3.17 -2.87 -17.91
C ALA A 28 3.19 -2.08 -19.22
N ASP A 29 2.12 -2.22 -19.99
CA ASP A 29 1.91 -1.51 -21.26
C ASP A 29 0.58 -0.75 -21.13
N ILE A 30 0.66 0.58 -20.99
CA ILE A 30 -0.46 1.41 -20.54
C ILE A 30 -0.57 2.66 -21.40
N TRP A 31 -1.79 3.02 -21.74
CA TRP A 31 -2.10 4.11 -22.66
C TRP A 31 -3.12 5.09 -22.10
N ASN A 32 -3.18 6.23 -22.77
CA ASN A 32 -4.18 7.26 -22.67
C ASN A 32 -4.87 7.39 -24.01
N ASN A 33 -6.15 7.74 -24.00
CA ASN A 33 -6.88 8.23 -25.16
C ASN A 33 -7.06 9.75 -25.05
N TYR A 34 -6.79 10.46 -26.14
CA TYR A 34 -6.86 11.93 -26.20
C TYR A 34 -7.96 12.44 -27.15
N GLY A 35 -8.97 11.63 -27.45
CA GLY A 35 -10.00 11.92 -28.46
C GLY A 35 -9.60 11.48 -29.87
N ASP A 36 -10.56 11.39 -30.79
CA ASP A 36 -10.38 11.13 -32.23
C ASP A 36 -9.42 9.99 -32.58
N GLN A 37 -9.54 8.85 -31.87
CA GLN A 37 -8.66 7.68 -32.01
C GLN A 37 -7.16 7.95 -31.74
N SER A 38 -6.82 9.06 -31.08
CA SER A 38 -5.48 9.40 -30.68
C SER A 38 -5.11 8.72 -29.36
N PHE A 39 -3.98 8.01 -29.37
CA PHE A 39 -3.46 7.30 -28.21
C PHE A 39 -2.02 7.70 -27.91
N GLY A 40 -1.69 7.81 -26.62
CA GLY A 40 -0.32 8.01 -26.16
C GLY A 40 0.01 7.22 -24.90
N ARG A 41 1.29 7.08 -24.60
CA ARG A 41 1.77 6.34 -23.42
C ARG A 41 1.32 7.01 -22.12
N TYR A 42 1.03 6.20 -21.10
CA TYR A 42 0.82 6.68 -19.74
C TYR A 42 2.16 6.84 -18.99
N PRO A 43 2.32 7.84 -18.12
CA PRO A 43 1.35 8.91 -17.81
C PRO A 43 1.48 10.13 -18.73
N VAL A 44 0.37 10.87 -18.96
CA VAL A 44 0.33 11.99 -19.92
C VAL A 44 1.37 13.06 -19.62
N GLN A 45 1.59 13.36 -18.34
CA GLN A 45 2.55 14.36 -17.87
C GLN A 45 4.02 13.99 -18.13
N ALA A 46 4.32 12.76 -18.55
CA ALA A 46 5.65 12.34 -18.98
C ALA A 46 5.70 11.88 -20.45
N ASN A 47 4.58 12.01 -21.19
CA ASN A 47 4.41 11.50 -22.55
C ASN A 47 3.53 12.45 -23.39
N ALA A 48 3.75 13.76 -23.24
CA ALA A 48 2.96 14.81 -23.88
C ALA A 48 3.21 14.93 -25.40
N SER A 49 4.22 14.24 -25.95
CA SER A 49 4.54 14.25 -27.39
C SER A 49 3.44 13.71 -28.30
N ALA A 50 2.49 12.95 -27.73
CA ALA A 50 1.30 12.47 -28.44
C ALA A 50 0.13 13.48 -28.43
N LEU A 51 0.25 14.60 -27.72
CA LEU A 51 -0.74 15.68 -27.72
C LEU A 51 -0.52 16.62 -28.91
N PRO A 52 -1.55 17.41 -29.32
CA PRO A 52 -1.36 18.52 -30.23
C PRO A 52 -0.27 19.48 -29.72
N ALA A 53 0.61 19.94 -30.61
CA ALA A 53 1.81 20.70 -30.23
C ALA A 53 1.51 21.96 -29.40
N GLU A 54 0.43 22.68 -29.71
CA GLU A 54 0.00 23.85 -28.94
C GLU A 54 -0.38 23.48 -27.50
N LEU A 55 -1.15 22.39 -27.34
CA LEU A 55 -1.56 21.90 -26.02
C LEU A 55 -0.36 21.40 -25.22
N ALA A 56 0.51 20.60 -25.83
CA ALA A 56 1.75 20.13 -25.20
C ALA A 56 2.61 21.31 -24.73
N THR A 57 2.73 22.37 -25.53
CA THR A 57 3.48 23.59 -25.19
C THR A 57 2.89 24.30 -23.97
N LYS A 58 1.57 24.48 -23.93
CA LYS A 58 0.87 25.08 -22.77
C LYS A 58 1.05 24.24 -21.51
N CYS A 59 0.90 22.91 -21.61
CA CYS A 59 1.16 21.97 -20.53
C CYS A 59 2.57 22.11 -19.95
N VAL A 60 3.59 22.14 -20.81
CA VAL A 60 5.00 22.29 -20.39
C VAL A 60 5.23 23.66 -19.74
N PHE A 61 4.71 24.73 -20.33
CA PHE A 61 4.89 26.10 -19.84
C PHE A 61 4.28 26.31 -18.45
N ASP A 62 3.02 25.88 -18.26
CA ASP A 62 2.35 25.99 -16.97
C ASP A 62 3.01 25.11 -15.90
N PHE A 63 3.42 23.89 -16.27
CA PHE A 63 4.18 23.01 -15.37
C PHE A 63 5.49 23.67 -14.93
N ALA A 64 6.22 24.27 -15.87
CA ALA A 64 7.48 24.95 -15.59
C ALA A 64 7.25 26.15 -14.65
N ASN A 65 6.27 27.01 -14.94
CA ASN A 65 5.96 28.17 -14.10
C ASN A 65 5.67 27.75 -12.66
N THR A 66 4.77 26.80 -12.45
CA THR A 66 4.46 26.31 -11.09
C THR A 66 5.65 25.61 -10.44
N SER A 67 6.54 24.96 -11.20
CA SER A 67 7.75 24.34 -10.65
C SER A 67 8.76 25.35 -10.08
N PHE A 68 8.69 26.62 -10.49
CA PHE A 68 9.55 27.70 -9.97
C PHE A 68 8.85 28.56 -8.91
N GLU A 69 7.55 28.39 -8.69
CA GLU A 69 6.81 29.08 -7.64
C GLU A 69 7.19 28.54 -6.25
N PRO A 70 7.16 29.39 -5.20
CA PRO A 70 7.30 28.93 -3.83
C PRO A 70 6.25 27.86 -3.49
N GLU A 71 6.62 26.88 -2.66
CA GLU A 71 5.69 25.85 -2.21
C GLU A 71 4.50 26.50 -1.49
N ARG A 72 3.30 26.17 -1.94
CA ARG A 72 2.04 26.67 -1.38
C ARG A 72 1.39 25.61 -0.50
N GLU A 73 0.64 26.06 0.50
CA GLU A 73 -0.26 25.19 1.24
C GLU A 73 -1.34 24.64 0.29
N VAL A 74 -1.69 23.37 0.48
CA VAL A 74 -2.62 22.63 -0.37
C VAL A 74 -3.69 22.02 0.52
N ASN A 75 -4.93 22.47 0.35
CA ASN A 75 -6.04 22.09 1.22
C ASN A 75 -6.84 20.90 0.68
N ASN A 76 -6.88 20.75 -0.65
CA ASN A 76 -7.68 19.73 -1.33
C ASN A 76 -6.94 19.16 -2.55
N TYR A 77 -7.54 18.16 -3.19
CA TYR A 77 -6.94 17.48 -4.33
C TYR A 77 -6.90 18.37 -5.59
N GLU A 78 -7.82 19.32 -5.75
CA GLU A 78 -7.78 20.30 -6.86
C GLU A 78 -6.54 21.21 -6.78
N GLU A 79 -6.34 21.86 -5.65
CA GLU A 79 -5.17 22.69 -5.36
C GLU A 79 -3.88 21.89 -5.49
N TRP A 80 -3.92 20.61 -5.07
CA TRP A 80 -2.80 19.70 -5.19
C TRP A 80 -2.42 19.43 -6.65
N CYS A 81 -3.40 19.21 -7.52
CA CYS A 81 -3.18 19.04 -8.95
C CYS A 81 -2.53 20.28 -9.54
N TYR A 82 -3.10 21.46 -9.27
CA TYR A 82 -2.53 22.71 -9.76
C TYR A 82 -1.10 22.93 -9.25
N ALA A 83 -0.82 22.67 -7.97
CA ALA A 83 0.51 22.76 -7.39
C ALA A 83 1.50 21.73 -7.96
N SER A 84 1.02 20.57 -8.38
CA SER A 84 1.86 19.46 -8.83
C SER A 84 2.12 19.45 -10.34
N PHE A 85 1.19 19.96 -11.14
CA PHE A 85 1.21 19.82 -12.60
C PHE A 85 1.02 21.13 -13.37
N GLY A 86 0.73 22.24 -12.70
CA GLY A 86 0.35 23.49 -13.36
C GLY A 86 -1.09 23.44 -13.89
N LYS A 87 -1.57 24.59 -14.39
CA LYS A 87 -2.97 24.78 -14.78
C LYS A 87 -3.40 23.85 -15.92
N THR A 88 -2.71 23.90 -17.06
CA THR A 88 -3.16 23.17 -18.26
C THR A 88 -3.18 21.64 -18.07
N PHE A 89 -2.15 21.01 -17.49
CA PHE A 89 -2.22 19.55 -17.23
C PHE A 89 -3.34 19.18 -16.26
N SER A 90 -3.60 20.04 -15.27
CA SER A 90 -4.65 19.82 -14.28
C SER A 90 -6.03 19.88 -14.93
N ASP A 91 -6.30 20.94 -15.69
CA ASP A 91 -7.62 21.18 -16.30
C ASP A 91 -7.94 20.18 -17.42
N GLU A 92 -6.96 19.80 -18.24
CA GLU A 92 -7.20 18.94 -19.39
C GLU A 92 -7.18 17.45 -19.05
N PHE A 93 -6.47 17.05 -17.99
CA PHE A 93 -6.27 15.63 -17.68
C PHE A 93 -6.61 15.30 -16.23
N MET A 94 -5.92 15.88 -15.25
CA MET A 94 -6.00 15.39 -13.87
C MET A 94 -7.39 15.60 -13.25
N LEU A 95 -7.94 16.81 -13.36
CA LEU A 95 -9.23 17.16 -12.77
C LEU A 95 -10.40 16.57 -13.57
N ARG A 96 -10.29 16.51 -14.90
CA ARG A 96 -11.28 15.81 -15.75
C ARG A 96 -11.36 14.32 -15.40
N TYR A 97 -10.22 13.64 -15.39
CA TYR A 97 -10.17 12.23 -15.01
C TYR A 97 -10.67 12.03 -13.58
N ALA A 98 -10.29 12.90 -12.65
CA ALA A 98 -10.74 12.85 -11.27
C ALA A 98 -12.26 12.94 -11.13
N ARG A 99 -12.91 13.92 -11.76
CA ARG A 99 -14.38 14.03 -11.78
C ARG A 99 -15.04 12.81 -12.41
N LYS A 100 -14.40 12.23 -13.42
CA LYS A 100 -14.88 11.03 -14.09
C LYS A 100 -14.85 9.84 -13.15
N ILE A 101 -13.67 9.46 -12.64
CA ILE A 101 -13.53 8.29 -11.75
C ILE A 101 -14.23 8.52 -10.41
N TRP A 102 -13.95 9.61 -9.69
CA TRP A 102 -14.39 9.78 -8.29
C TRP A 102 -15.85 10.21 -8.15
N THR A 103 -16.49 10.68 -9.23
CA THR A 103 -17.90 11.13 -9.23
C THR A 103 -18.20 12.30 -8.30
N VAL A 104 -17.17 13.05 -7.90
CA VAL A 104 -17.22 14.23 -7.03
C VAL A 104 -16.25 15.28 -7.53
N GLU A 105 -16.39 16.53 -7.08
CA GLU A 105 -15.42 17.55 -7.42
C GLU A 105 -14.09 17.31 -6.69
N PRO A 106 -12.92 17.47 -7.35
CA PRO A 106 -11.62 17.27 -6.71
C PRO A 106 -11.38 18.20 -5.50
N SER A 107 -12.04 19.36 -5.44
CA SER A 107 -12.00 20.26 -4.29
C SER A 107 -12.69 19.70 -3.03
N GLU A 108 -13.55 18.69 -3.17
CA GLU A 108 -14.18 17.98 -2.05
C GLU A 108 -13.29 16.86 -1.46
N MET A 109 -12.20 16.52 -2.14
CA MET A 109 -11.29 15.45 -1.73
C MET A 109 -10.05 16.03 -1.03
N ASN A 110 -9.64 15.40 0.06
CA ASN A 110 -8.36 15.69 0.72
C ASN A 110 -7.18 15.02 -0.02
N THR A 111 -5.96 15.22 0.49
CA THR A 111 -4.72 14.74 -0.14
C THR A 111 -4.11 13.49 0.51
N GLU A 112 -4.73 12.94 1.56
CA GLU A 112 -4.19 11.83 2.36
C GLU A 112 -3.99 10.55 1.52
N TRP A 113 -4.91 10.28 0.60
CA TRP A 113 -4.91 9.07 -0.25
C TRP A 113 -3.82 9.04 -1.32
N LEU A 114 -3.15 10.18 -1.58
CA LEU A 114 -2.10 10.29 -2.59
C LEU A 114 -0.82 9.55 -2.16
N GLY A 115 -0.65 9.34 -0.85
CA GLY A 115 0.47 8.66 -0.21
C GLY A 115 1.68 9.58 0.03
N SER A 116 2.39 9.35 1.14
CA SER A 116 3.56 10.14 1.58
C SER A 116 4.92 9.59 1.13
N LYS A 117 4.94 8.49 0.37
CA LYS A 117 6.18 7.79 -0.04
C LYS A 117 6.57 8.10 -1.50
N VAL A 118 7.86 7.93 -1.79
CA VAL A 118 8.36 7.82 -3.18
C VAL A 118 7.59 6.70 -3.87
N GLY A 119 6.84 7.00 -4.95
CA GLY A 119 5.92 6.04 -5.59
C GLY A 119 4.45 6.15 -5.17
N GLY A 120 3.98 7.34 -4.76
CA GLY A 120 2.56 7.61 -4.47
C GLY A 120 1.61 7.26 -5.62
N ARG A 121 0.30 7.33 -5.36
CA ARG A 121 -0.76 6.86 -6.30
C ARG A 121 -0.80 7.60 -7.62
N ILE A 122 -0.21 8.79 -7.68
CA ILE A 122 -0.05 9.62 -8.88
C ILE A 122 1.42 10.03 -8.99
N SER A 123 2.08 9.66 -10.10
CA SER A 123 3.48 10.00 -10.36
C SER A 123 3.66 11.48 -10.64
N ARG A 124 4.58 12.14 -9.91
CA ARG A 124 5.02 13.52 -10.19
C ARG A 124 6.32 13.55 -11.01
N PRO A 125 6.27 13.97 -12.30
CA PRO A 125 7.44 14.05 -13.17
C PRO A 125 8.32 15.24 -12.82
N SER A 126 9.51 15.33 -13.42
CA SER A 126 10.33 16.53 -13.39
C SER A 126 9.91 17.48 -14.44
N LEU A 127 10.39 18.73 -14.31
CA LEU A 127 10.58 19.57 -15.48
C LEU A 127 11.38 18.88 -16.61
N GLU A 128 12.57 18.31 -16.34
CA GLU A 128 13.31 17.50 -17.34
C GLU A 128 12.47 16.36 -17.94
N GLN A 129 11.76 15.55 -17.14
CA GLN A 129 10.96 14.44 -17.65
C GLN A 129 9.75 14.92 -18.46
N VAL A 130 9.11 16.03 -18.05
CA VAL A 130 8.04 16.70 -18.80
C VAL A 130 8.57 17.21 -20.13
N LEU A 131 9.72 17.91 -20.13
CA LEU A 131 10.36 18.44 -21.34
C LEU A 131 10.76 17.32 -22.30
N ARG A 132 11.43 16.27 -21.80
CA ARG A 132 11.77 15.10 -22.61
C ARG A 132 10.52 14.42 -23.13
N GLY A 133 9.50 14.23 -22.30
CA GLY A 133 8.25 13.59 -22.67
C GLY A 133 7.41 14.36 -23.69
N ALA A 134 7.63 15.67 -23.83
CA ALA A 134 6.99 16.51 -24.85
C ALA A 134 7.68 16.44 -26.22
N ILE A 135 8.97 16.06 -26.25
CA ILE A 135 9.78 16.01 -27.48
C ILE A 135 9.95 14.57 -27.99
N ASP A 136 10.31 13.68 -27.07
CA ASP A 136 10.57 12.27 -27.35
C ASP A 136 9.25 11.53 -27.56
N ARG A 137 9.17 10.74 -28.62
CA ARG A 137 8.01 9.88 -28.91
C ARG A 137 8.06 8.55 -28.14
N ASN A 138 9.18 8.24 -27.48
CA ASN A 138 9.34 7.04 -26.66
C ASN A 138 10.15 7.29 -25.36
N PRO A 139 9.71 8.24 -24.51
CA PRO A 139 10.43 8.58 -23.28
C PRO A 139 10.40 7.42 -22.27
N GLN A 140 11.37 7.40 -21.33
CA GLN A 140 11.43 6.39 -20.28
C GLN A 140 10.17 6.38 -19.39
N THR A 141 9.66 5.18 -19.08
CA THR A 141 8.43 4.98 -18.31
C THR A 141 8.54 5.52 -16.88
N LEU A 142 7.73 6.55 -16.55
CA LEU A 142 7.64 7.16 -15.22
C LEU A 142 6.54 6.53 -14.32
N ASN A 143 6.06 5.35 -14.68
CA ASN A 143 4.94 4.76 -13.97
C ASN A 143 5.41 4.11 -12.65
N TYR A 144 4.61 4.24 -11.58
CA TYR A 144 4.84 3.47 -10.35
C TYR A 144 4.68 1.96 -10.57
N LEU A 145 3.92 1.59 -11.61
CA LEU A 145 3.71 0.22 -12.04
C LEU A 145 4.40 -0.03 -13.40
N THR A 146 5.69 -0.36 -13.38
CA THR A 146 6.45 -0.73 -14.59
C THR A 146 6.33 -2.21 -14.92
N GLU A 147 6.15 -3.04 -13.90
CA GLU A 147 5.97 -4.49 -14.00
C GLU A 147 4.84 -4.91 -13.07
N PHE A 148 4.10 -5.92 -13.47
CA PHE A 148 3.07 -6.55 -12.64
C PHE A 148 3.09 -8.05 -12.85
N GLN A 149 2.35 -8.76 -12.02
CA GLN A 149 2.18 -10.20 -12.07
C GLN A 149 0.71 -10.57 -12.20
N TYR A 150 0.46 -11.67 -12.91
CA TYR A 150 -0.88 -12.17 -13.16
C TYR A 150 -0.89 -13.72 -13.27
N PRO A 151 -1.92 -14.43 -12.78
CA PRO A 151 -2.02 -15.88 -12.94
C PRO A 151 -2.14 -16.31 -14.41
N LYS A 152 -1.46 -17.39 -14.80
CA LYS A 152 -1.56 -17.95 -16.16
C LYS A 152 -3.01 -18.34 -16.52
N GLU A 153 -3.76 -18.89 -15.58
CA GLU A 153 -5.13 -19.39 -15.78
C GLU A 153 -6.03 -18.97 -14.61
N GLY A 154 -7.35 -18.96 -14.82
CA GLY A 154 -8.35 -18.69 -13.77
C GLY A 154 -8.52 -17.21 -13.40
N GLY A 155 -7.93 -16.30 -14.17
CA GLY A 155 -8.02 -14.86 -13.95
C GLY A 155 -7.40 -14.39 -12.62
N PHE A 156 -7.65 -13.13 -12.24
CA PHE A 156 -7.03 -12.54 -11.06
C PHE A 156 -7.46 -13.22 -9.75
N GLY A 157 -8.68 -13.77 -9.69
CA GLY A 157 -9.21 -14.46 -8.50
C GLY A 157 -8.36 -15.67 -8.08
N ARG A 158 -7.66 -16.30 -9.03
CA ARG A 158 -6.78 -17.44 -8.80
C ARG A 158 -5.73 -17.20 -7.71
N ILE A 159 -5.31 -15.95 -7.46
CA ILE A 159 -4.28 -15.66 -6.44
C ILE A 159 -4.69 -16.03 -5.01
N ILE A 160 -6.00 -16.07 -4.71
CA ILE A 160 -6.48 -16.33 -3.35
C ILE A 160 -6.84 -17.79 -3.12
N GLU A 161 -7.09 -18.56 -4.17
CA GLU A 161 -7.56 -19.95 -4.06
C GLU A 161 -6.57 -20.87 -3.34
N PRO A 162 -5.25 -20.83 -3.59
CA PRO A 162 -4.29 -21.65 -2.83
C PRO A 162 -4.23 -21.28 -1.35
N ILE A 163 -4.58 -20.05 -0.99
CA ILE A 163 -4.68 -19.62 0.42
C ILE A 163 -5.96 -20.16 1.03
N ALA A 164 -7.08 -20.00 0.32
CA ALA A 164 -8.39 -20.45 0.76
C ALA A 164 -8.44 -21.97 0.97
N SER A 165 -7.75 -22.77 0.14
CA SER A 165 -7.68 -24.22 0.27
C SER A 165 -6.99 -24.71 1.54
N GLN A 166 -6.19 -23.86 2.19
CA GLN A 166 -5.54 -24.15 3.47
C GLN A 166 -6.47 -23.88 4.67
N VAL A 167 -7.62 -23.23 4.45
CA VAL A 167 -8.59 -22.88 5.48
C VAL A 167 -9.70 -23.93 5.54
N LYS A 168 -9.83 -24.61 6.68
CA LYS A 168 -10.78 -25.74 6.84
C LYS A 168 -12.24 -25.31 7.07
N ASN A 169 -12.47 -24.09 7.57
CA ASN A 169 -13.79 -23.66 8.08
C ASN A 169 -14.35 -22.48 7.27
N ILE A 170 -14.46 -22.65 5.95
CA ILE A 170 -15.11 -21.67 5.07
C ILE A 170 -16.59 -22.03 4.93
N HIS A 171 -17.48 -21.09 5.23
CA HIS A 171 -18.93 -21.26 5.07
C HIS A 171 -19.44 -20.36 3.94
N LEU A 172 -19.74 -20.96 2.79
CA LEU A 172 -20.37 -20.27 1.66
C LEU A 172 -21.89 -20.26 1.82
N GLY A 173 -22.58 -19.28 1.24
CA GLY A 173 -24.03 -19.09 1.40
C GLY A 173 -24.46 -18.51 2.76
N ALA A 174 -23.53 -18.37 3.71
CA ALA A 174 -23.76 -17.80 5.03
C ALA A 174 -23.44 -16.29 5.08
N GLY A 175 -24.14 -15.47 4.28
CA GLY A 175 -23.97 -14.00 4.32
C GLY A 175 -24.52 -13.40 5.62
N VAL A 176 -23.84 -12.42 6.22
CA VAL A 176 -24.33 -11.73 7.43
C VAL A 176 -25.64 -10.99 7.13
N ARG A 177 -26.68 -11.24 7.93
CA ARG A 177 -27.99 -10.58 7.83
C ARG A 177 -28.23 -9.56 8.94
N GLN A 178 -27.72 -9.84 10.13
CA GLN A 178 -27.96 -9.02 11.30
C GLN A 178 -26.83 -9.19 12.31
N ILE A 179 -26.43 -8.09 12.94
CA ILE A 179 -25.48 -8.04 14.04
C ILE A 179 -26.20 -7.44 15.26
N GLU A 180 -26.24 -8.20 16.35
CA GLU A 180 -26.62 -7.73 17.68
C GLU A 180 -25.30 -7.48 18.43
N SER A 181 -24.76 -6.27 18.30
CA SER A 181 -23.39 -5.94 18.69
C SER A 181 -23.15 -6.00 20.20
N GLN A 182 -24.11 -5.58 21.02
CA GLN A 182 -24.03 -5.65 22.48
C GLN A 182 -24.08 -7.09 22.98
N ALA A 183 -24.93 -7.92 22.38
CA ALA A 183 -25.01 -9.34 22.66
C ALA A 183 -23.89 -10.17 22.01
N ARG A 184 -23.07 -9.54 21.16
CA ARG A 184 -22.02 -10.14 20.34
C ARG A 184 -22.50 -11.37 19.57
N LYS A 185 -23.61 -11.21 18.85
CA LYS A 185 -24.31 -12.27 18.12
C LYS A 185 -24.54 -11.86 16.67
N ILE A 186 -24.27 -12.79 15.75
CA ILE A 186 -24.42 -12.59 14.31
C ILE A 186 -25.41 -13.63 13.77
N THR A 187 -26.41 -13.16 13.03
CA THR A 187 -27.35 -14.00 12.29
C THR A 187 -26.99 -14.01 10.81
N PHE A 188 -26.94 -15.20 10.22
CA PHE A 188 -26.51 -15.42 8.84
C PHE A 188 -27.70 -15.82 7.94
N ALA A 189 -27.49 -15.71 6.63
CA ALA A 189 -28.50 -15.97 5.61
C ALA A 189 -28.92 -17.45 5.53
N ASP A 190 -28.08 -18.37 6.01
CA ASP A 190 -28.38 -19.79 6.12
C ASP A 190 -29.22 -20.13 7.38
N GLY A 191 -29.64 -19.10 8.14
CA GLY A 191 -30.37 -19.25 9.39
C GLY A 191 -29.49 -19.57 10.60
N SER A 192 -28.19 -19.79 10.40
CA SER A 192 -27.27 -20.01 11.52
C SER A 192 -27.08 -18.73 12.34
N VAL A 193 -26.83 -18.93 13.62
CA VAL A 193 -26.56 -17.87 14.59
C VAL A 193 -25.25 -18.21 15.30
N ARG A 194 -24.34 -17.25 15.37
CA ARG A 194 -23.04 -17.44 16.04
C ARG A 194 -22.76 -16.30 16.99
N ASN A 195 -22.30 -16.65 18.18
CA ASN A 195 -21.76 -15.68 19.14
C ASN A 195 -20.27 -15.48 18.87
N TYR A 196 -19.74 -14.31 19.22
CA TYR A 196 -18.32 -14.01 19.07
C TYR A 196 -17.75 -13.35 20.34
N GLU A 197 -16.49 -13.64 20.63
CA GLU A 197 -15.70 -12.83 21.56
C GLU A 197 -15.04 -11.66 20.82
N ALA A 198 -14.50 -11.96 19.65
CA ALA A 198 -13.97 -11.01 18.68
C ALA A 198 -14.40 -11.43 17.27
N ALA A 199 -14.80 -10.47 16.43
CA ALA A 199 -15.06 -10.71 15.02
C ALA A 199 -14.27 -9.72 14.16
N ILE A 200 -13.53 -10.25 13.19
CA ILE A 200 -12.80 -9.47 12.19
C ILE A 200 -13.71 -9.34 10.96
N SER A 201 -14.03 -8.11 10.58
CA SER A 201 -14.93 -7.79 9.49
C SER A 201 -14.21 -7.14 8.33
N THR A 202 -14.45 -7.69 7.14
CA THR A 202 -14.08 -7.11 5.84
C THR A 202 -15.29 -6.49 5.11
N ILE A 203 -16.47 -6.50 5.74
CA ILE A 203 -17.72 -5.94 5.18
C ILE A 203 -17.53 -4.43 5.00
N PRO A 204 -18.02 -3.83 3.89
CA PRO A 204 -18.02 -2.39 3.73
C PRO A 204 -18.62 -1.66 4.95
N LEU A 205 -17.88 -0.69 5.47
CA LEU A 205 -18.18 -0.07 6.76
C LEU A 205 -19.61 0.51 6.87
N PRO A 206 -20.16 1.24 5.87
CA PRO A 206 -21.56 1.67 5.89
C PRO A 206 -22.55 0.50 5.94
N THR A 207 -22.25 -0.60 5.26
CA THR A 207 -23.09 -1.81 5.29
C THR A 207 -23.03 -2.48 6.65
N LEU A 208 -21.84 -2.59 7.25
CA LEU A 208 -21.68 -3.15 8.59
C LEU A 208 -22.49 -2.37 9.63
N VAL A 209 -22.42 -1.04 9.60
CA VAL A 209 -23.18 -0.17 10.52
C VAL A 209 -24.69 -0.37 10.33
N LYS A 210 -25.17 -0.56 9.10
CA LYS A 210 -26.58 -0.86 8.83
C LYS A 210 -27.02 -2.26 9.31
N LEU A 211 -26.14 -3.25 9.20
CA LEU A 211 -26.40 -4.62 9.67
C LEU A 211 -26.43 -4.70 11.20
N ALA A 212 -25.74 -3.78 11.90
CA ALA A 212 -25.75 -3.65 13.35
C ALA A 212 -27.00 -2.90 13.84
N ILE A 213 -28.03 -3.65 14.22
CA ILE A 213 -29.34 -3.09 14.56
C ILE A 213 -29.29 -2.17 15.79
N ASP A 214 -28.40 -2.47 16.72
CA ASP A 214 -28.17 -1.79 17.99
C ASP A 214 -26.98 -0.82 17.96
N ALA A 215 -26.45 -0.49 16.77
CA ALA A 215 -25.44 0.56 16.63
C ALA A 215 -25.99 1.91 17.16
N PRO A 216 -25.23 2.65 17.99
CA PRO A 216 -25.61 3.97 18.48
C PRO A 216 -25.96 4.95 17.36
N LYS A 217 -26.80 5.93 17.67
CA LYS A 217 -27.23 6.95 16.70
C LYS A 217 -26.04 7.66 16.04
N GLU A 218 -25.07 8.10 16.82
CA GLU A 218 -23.86 8.79 16.33
C GLU A 218 -23.05 7.92 15.36
N VAL A 219 -22.99 6.60 15.60
CA VAL A 219 -22.31 5.63 14.72
C VAL A 219 -23.08 5.48 13.40
N LYS A 220 -24.41 5.42 13.46
CA LYS A 220 -25.26 5.36 12.26
C LYS A 220 -25.09 6.63 11.41
N GLU A 221 -25.13 7.80 12.03
CA GLU A 221 -24.90 9.09 11.36
C GLU A 221 -23.49 9.20 10.76
N ALA A 222 -22.45 8.74 11.48
CA ALA A 222 -21.09 8.65 10.95
C ALA A 222 -21.02 7.71 9.73
N GLY A 223 -21.71 6.56 9.78
CA GLY A 223 -21.77 5.61 8.68
C GLY A 223 -22.42 6.18 7.41
N GLU A 224 -23.39 7.10 7.55
CA GLU A 224 -24.06 7.78 6.43
C GLU A 224 -23.21 8.87 5.77
N LYS A 225 -22.26 9.45 6.52
CA LYS A 225 -21.30 10.45 6.03
C LYS A 225 -20.21 9.83 5.15
N LEU A 226 -19.91 8.54 5.30
CA LEU A 226 -18.90 7.85 4.51
C LEU A 226 -19.29 7.84 3.01
N ARG A 227 -18.40 8.37 2.15
CA ARG A 227 -18.63 8.48 0.71
C ARG A 227 -17.82 7.45 -0.08
N TRP A 228 -18.43 6.93 -1.13
CA TRP A 228 -17.82 6.04 -2.10
C TRP A 228 -18.44 6.26 -3.48
N ASN A 229 -17.76 5.76 -4.50
CA ASN A 229 -18.37 5.53 -5.81
C ASN A 229 -18.55 4.02 -6.06
N SER A 230 -19.29 3.73 -7.10
CA SER A 230 -19.58 2.40 -7.59
C SER A 230 -19.15 2.30 -9.05
N ILE A 231 -19.00 1.09 -9.58
CA ILE A 231 -18.58 0.87 -10.96
C ILE A 231 -19.48 -0.17 -11.61
N LYS A 232 -20.01 0.14 -12.80
CA LYS A 232 -20.50 -0.88 -13.72
C LYS A 232 -19.38 -1.23 -14.70
N CYS A 233 -19.07 -2.52 -14.78
CA CYS A 233 -18.18 -3.08 -15.78
C CYS A 233 -19.02 -3.61 -16.93
N ILE A 234 -18.86 -3.05 -18.13
CA ILE A 234 -19.45 -3.59 -19.35
C ILE A 234 -18.35 -4.37 -20.07
N ASN A 235 -18.53 -5.68 -20.14
CA ASN A 235 -17.53 -6.64 -20.60
C ASN A 235 -17.95 -7.22 -21.94
N PHE A 236 -17.00 -7.31 -22.87
CA PHE A 236 -17.22 -7.84 -24.21
C PHE A 236 -16.19 -8.91 -24.55
N GLY A 237 -16.65 -10.03 -25.09
CA GLY A 237 -15.82 -10.98 -25.84
C GLY A 237 -15.96 -10.68 -27.33
N VAL A 238 -14.84 -10.55 -28.03
CA VAL A 238 -14.81 -10.16 -29.45
C VAL A 238 -14.11 -11.25 -30.24
N ASN A 239 -14.65 -11.61 -31.41
CA ASN A 239 -14.05 -12.53 -32.37
C ASN A 239 -12.88 -11.86 -33.13
N ARG A 240 -11.93 -11.32 -32.37
CA ARG A 240 -10.68 -10.71 -32.82
C ARG A 240 -9.71 -10.74 -31.66
N GLU A 241 -8.53 -11.32 -31.86
CA GLU A 241 -7.54 -11.51 -30.81
C GLU A 241 -6.98 -10.20 -30.25
N ASP A 242 -6.49 -9.32 -31.11
CA ASP A 242 -5.92 -8.03 -30.68
C ASP A 242 -6.97 -6.93 -30.72
N VAL A 243 -7.56 -6.60 -29.56
CA VAL A 243 -8.66 -5.63 -29.39
C VAL A 243 -8.24 -4.23 -28.94
N GLY A 244 -6.94 -3.95 -28.71
CA GLY A 244 -6.54 -2.60 -28.26
C GLY A 244 -5.04 -2.41 -27.99
N PRO A 245 -4.56 -1.21 -27.65
CA PRO A 245 -3.15 -0.86 -27.77
C PRO A 245 -2.23 -1.40 -26.65
N GLY A 246 -2.77 -1.83 -25.50
CA GLY A 246 -1.98 -2.26 -24.35
C GLY A 246 -2.81 -3.05 -23.36
N HIS A 247 -2.41 -3.07 -22.09
CA HIS A 247 -3.14 -3.77 -21.04
C HIS A 247 -4.37 -2.99 -20.55
N TRP A 248 -4.28 -1.66 -20.45
CA TRP A 248 -5.41 -0.77 -20.19
C TRP A 248 -5.17 0.65 -20.74
N VAL A 249 -6.27 1.38 -20.91
CA VAL A 249 -6.33 2.74 -21.46
C VAL A 249 -7.18 3.63 -20.56
N TYR A 250 -6.70 4.85 -20.29
CA TYR A 250 -7.45 5.89 -19.58
C TYR A 250 -8.12 6.87 -20.53
N PHE A 251 -9.32 7.33 -20.17
CA PHE A 251 -10.15 8.25 -20.96
C PHE A 251 -10.52 9.50 -20.16
N TYR A 252 -10.25 10.67 -20.73
CA TYR A 252 -10.47 11.98 -20.09
C TYR A 252 -11.77 12.65 -20.53
N ASP A 253 -12.22 12.38 -21.76
CA ASP A 253 -13.45 12.94 -22.33
C ASP A 253 -14.68 12.48 -21.53
N HIS A 254 -15.55 13.40 -21.15
CA HIS A 254 -16.75 13.12 -20.38
C HIS A 254 -17.91 12.57 -21.22
N GLU A 255 -17.88 12.76 -22.55
CA GLU A 255 -18.89 12.20 -23.47
C GLU A 255 -18.72 10.67 -23.62
N ILE A 256 -17.50 10.17 -23.40
CA ILE A 256 -17.23 8.73 -23.34
C ILE A 256 -17.69 8.21 -21.98
N PRO A 257 -18.53 7.16 -21.90
CA PRO A 257 -19.08 6.71 -20.62
C PRO A 257 -18.01 6.14 -19.67
N PHE A 258 -17.08 5.32 -20.17
CA PHE A 258 -16.05 4.67 -19.35
C PHE A 258 -14.85 5.58 -19.09
N PHE A 259 -14.31 5.55 -17.87
CA PHE A 259 -13.07 6.25 -17.54
C PHE A 259 -11.83 5.39 -17.84
N ARG A 260 -12.00 4.07 -17.89
CA ARG A 260 -10.92 3.12 -18.17
C ARG A 260 -11.44 1.92 -18.95
N ILE A 261 -10.63 1.46 -19.90
CA ILE A 261 -10.78 0.15 -20.53
C ILE A 261 -9.59 -0.71 -20.14
N SER A 262 -9.84 -1.98 -19.87
CA SER A 262 -8.80 -2.99 -19.74
C SER A 262 -9.03 -4.12 -20.72
N PHE A 263 -7.96 -4.83 -21.09
CA PHE A 263 -8.01 -5.95 -22.02
C PHE A 263 -7.57 -7.25 -21.33
N PRO A 264 -8.49 -7.97 -20.64
CA PRO A 264 -8.11 -9.15 -19.87
C PRO A 264 -7.32 -10.22 -20.63
N SER A 265 -7.62 -10.45 -21.91
CA SER A 265 -6.91 -11.34 -22.83
C SER A 265 -5.42 -11.01 -22.98
N LYS A 266 -5.02 -9.76 -22.68
CA LYS A 266 -3.62 -9.32 -22.69
C LYS A 266 -2.91 -9.49 -21.35
N PHE A 267 -3.64 -9.73 -20.25
CA PHE A 267 -3.02 -10.10 -18.97
C PHE A 267 -2.61 -11.57 -18.93
N SER A 268 -3.35 -12.43 -19.63
CA SER A 268 -2.99 -13.84 -19.82
C SER A 268 -3.73 -14.43 -21.03
N PRO A 269 -3.09 -15.30 -21.84
CA PRO A 269 -3.76 -16.06 -22.89
C PRO A 269 -4.96 -16.89 -22.39
N GLY A 270 -4.92 -17.37 -21.15
CA GLY A 270 -6.00 -18.14 -20.53
C GLY A 270 -7.29 -17.35 -20.24
N ASN A 271 -7.28 -16.01 -20.41
CA ASN A 271 -8.44 -15.16 -20.17
C ASN A 271 -9.40 -15.06 -21.37
N ALA A 272 -9.03 -15.59 -22.54
CA ALA A 272 -9.90 -15.65 -23.71
C ALA A 272 -9.61 -16.90 -24.55
N PRO A 273 -10.62 -17.48 -25.24
CA PRO A 273 -10.37 -18.52 -26.23
C PRO A 273 -9.43 -18.04 -27.34
N ALA A 274 -8.71 -18.97 -27.98
CA ALA A 274 -7.86 -18.65 -29.12
C ALA A 274 -8.65 -17.90 -30.21
N GLY A 275 -8.03 -16.89 -30.83
CA GLY A 275 -8.65 -16.01 -31.83
C GLY A 275 -9.56 -14.92 -31.26
N HIS A 276 -9.81 -14.89 -29.94
CA HIS A 276 -10.71 -13.95 -29.30
C HIS A 276 -9.98 -12.97 -28.39
N GLY A 277 -10.54 -11.77 -28.28
CA GLY A 277 -10.10 -10.71 -27.39
C GLY A 277 -11.20 -10.39 -26.38
N SER A 278 -10.81 -9.82 -25.24
CA SER A 278 -11.77 -9.40 -24.21
C SER A 278 -11.56 -7.93 -23.86
N ILE A 279 -12.65 -7.19 -23.72
CA ILE A 279 -12.68 -5.77 -23.35
C ILE A 279 -13.49 -5.64 -22.05
N SER A 280 -13.00 -4.86 -21.10
CA SER A 280 -13.73 -4.51 -19.88
C SER A 280 -13.74 -3.00 -19.72
N CYS A 281 -14.92 -2.39 -19.92
CA CYS A 281 -15.16 -0.96 -19.81
C CYS A 281 -15.66 -0.64 -18.39
N GLU A 282 -14.91 0.20 -17.66
CA GLU A 282 -15.27 0.60 -16.30
C GLU A 282 -15.95 1.98 -16.31
N ILE A 283 -17.20 2.01 -15.84
CA ILE A 283 -18.03 3.21 -15.79
C ILE A 283 -18.38 3.50 -14.33
N SER A 284 -17.93 4.63 -13.82
CA SER A 284 -18.16 5.08 -12.45
C SER A 284 -19.52 5.75 -12.30
N TYR A 285 -20.19 5.47 -11.19
CA TYR A 285 -21.42 6.13 -10.79
C TYR A 285 -21.48 6.30 -9.27
N SER A 286 -22.35 7.17 -8.78
CA SER A 286 -22.62 7.31 -7.35
C SER A 286 -24.03 7.82 -7.12
N ARG A 287 -24.45 7.92 -5.85
CA ARG A 287 -25.74 8.51 -5.47
C ARG A 287 -25.93 9.94 -6.01
N HIS A 288 -24.84 10.68 -6.21
CA HIS A 288 -24.84 12.08 -6.63
C HIS A 288 -24.58 12.25 -8.13
N LYS A 289 -24.03 11.21 -8.77
CA LYS A 289 -23.84 11.13 -10.21
C LYS A 289 -24.36 9.77 -10.69
N PRO A 290 -25.69 9.60 -10.77
CA PRO A 290 -26.28 8.36 -11.23
C PRO A 290 -25.88 8.12 -12.68
N ILE A 291 -25.82 6.85 -13.05
CA ILE A 291 -25.67 6.45 -14.44
C ILE A 291 -27.06 6.28 -15.04
N ASP A 292 -27.24 6.79 -16.25
CA ASP A 292 -28.38 6.41 -17.06
C ASP A 292 -28.19 4.95 -17.48
N GLU A 293 -29.10 4.07 -17.07
CA GLU A 293 -29.02 2.64 -17.41
C GLU A 293 -29.63 2.34 -18.79
N GLU A 294 -30.41 3.25 -19.36
CA GLU A 294 -31.06 3.04 -20.63
C GLU A 294 -30.02 2.86 -21.75
N ASN A 295 -30.10 1.71 -22.44
CA ASN A 295 -29.20 1.32 -23.51
C ASN A 295 -27.69 1.53 -23.19
N LEU A 296 -27.28 1.30 -21.94
CA LEU A 296 -25.90 1.54 -21.52
C LEU A 296 -24.88 0.70 -22.31
N VAL A 297 -25.24 -0.55 -22.63
CA VAL A 297 -24.42 -1.45 -23.44
C VAL A 297 -24.24 -0.88 -24.86
N GLY A 298 -25.33 -0.46 -25.52
CA GLY A 298 -25.27 0.14 -26.85
C GLY A 298 -24.42 1.41 -26.89
N ARG A 299 -24.62 2.34 -25.94
CA ARG A 299 -23.78 3.54 -25.82
C ARG A 299 -22.31 3.22 -25.57
N THR A 300 -22.03 2.14 -24.84
CA THR A 300 -20.65 1.68 -24.64
C THR A 300 -20.05 1.15 -25.93
N ILE A 301 -20.79 0.37 -26.72
CA ILE A 301 -20.37 -0.11 -28.05
C ILE A 301 -20.11 1.08 -28.99
N ASP A 302 -21.02 2.06 -29.02
CA ASP A 302 -20.87 3.26 -29.86
C ASP A 302 -19.60 4.04 -29.48
N ALA A 303 -19.33 4.21 -28.19
CA ALA A 303 -18.11 4.86 -27.71
C ALA A 303 -16.84 4.03 -28.01
N LEU A 304 -16.91 2.70 -27.93
CA LEU A 304 -15.81 1.82 -28.34
C LEU A 304 -15.50 1.94 -29.84
N LYS A 305 -16.53 2.09 -30.68
CA LYS A 305 -16.38 2.34 -32.12
C LYS A 305 -15.81 3.73 -32.41
N ALA A 306 -16.34 4.76 -31.75
CA ALA A 306 -15.87 6.14 -31.89
C ALA A 306 -14.38 6.28 -31.52
N THR A 307 -13.92 5.52 -30.52
CA THR A 307 -12.51 5.50 -30.09
C THR A 307 -11.62 4.59 -30.95
N GLY A 308 -12.18 3.84 -31.90
CA GLY A 308 -11.45 2.91 -32.78
C GLY A 308 -11.05 1.60 -32.10
N ILE A 309 -11.52 1.34 -30.88
CA ILE A 309 -11.24 0.09 -30.16
C ILE A 309 -12.04 -1.06 -30.75
N LEU A 310 -13.32 -0.82 -31.05
CA LEU A 310 -14.15 -1.71 -31.85
C LEU A 310 -14.21 -1.21 -33.30
N LYS A 311 -14.22 -2.14 -34.24
CA LYS A 311 -14.45 -1.90 -35.67
C LYS A 311 -15.88 -2.27 -36.01
N ASP A 312 -16.43 -1.70 -37.09
CA ASP A 312 -17.76 -2.08 -37.58
C ASP A 312 -17.83 -3.54 -38.06
N SER A 313 -16.69 -4.12 -38.43
CA SER A 313 -16.56 -5.52 -38.81
C SER A 313 -16.40 -6.48 -37.63
N ASP A 314 -16.24 -5.98 -36.41
CA ASP A 314 -16.03 -6.83 -35.24
C ASP A 314 -17.34 -7.51 -34.84
N GLU A 315 -17.26 -8.81 -34.55
CA GLU A 315 -18.35 -9.59 -33.99
C GLU A 315 -18.18 -9.70 -32.46
N ILE A 316 -19.18 -9.23 -31.72
CA ILE A 316 -19.27 -9.40 -30.27
C ILE A 316 -19.93 -10.76 -30.01
N VAL A 317 -19.18 -11.68 -29.38
CA VAL A 317 -19.62 -13.05 -29.09
C VAL A 317 -20.08 -13.24 -27.64
N VAL A 318 -19.73 -12.30 -26.76
CA VAL A 318 -20.11 -12.28 -25.35
C VAL A 318 -20.37 -10.85 -24.91
N GLU A 319 -21.46 -10.64 -24.19
CA GLU A 319 -21.76 -9.42 -23.45
C GLU A 319 -22.03 -9.78 -21.99
N ASP A 320 -21.39 -9.08 -21.07
CA ASP A 320 -21.60 -9.23 -19.63
C ASP A 320 -21.62 -7.86 -18.94
N VAL A 321 -22.51 -7.70 -17.96
CA VAL A 321 -22.63 -6.47 -17.18
C VAL A 321 -22.50 -6.84 -15.71
N MET A 322 -21.42 -6.35 -15.10
CA MET A 322 -21.14 -6.59 -13.68
C MET A 322 -21.24 -5.29 -12.90
N ASP A 323 -22.05 -5.28 -11.84
CA ASP A 323 -22.19 -4.14 -10.93
C ASP A 323 -21.31 -4.29 -9.69
N ILE A 324 -20.52 -3.25 -9.39
CA ILE A 324 -19.63 -3.17 -8.24
C ILE A 324 -20.13 -2.03 -7.34
N PRO A 325 -20.97 -2.32 -6.32
CA PRO A 325 -21.63 -1.30 -5.52
C PRO A 325 -20.66 -0.53 -4.62
N TYR A 326 -19.50 -1.09 -4.28
CA TYR A 326 -18.41 -0.44 -3.56
C TYR A 326 -17.13 -0.58 -4.39
N ALA A 327 -16.71 0.51 -5.05
CA ALA A 327 -15.52 0.49 -5.90
C ALA A 327 -14.37 1.28 -5.27
N TYR A 328 -14.55 2.58 -5.07
CA TYR A 328 -13.54 3.46 -4.48
C TYR A 328 -14.08 4.25 -3.30
N VAL A 329 -13.31 4.25 -2.22
CA VAL A 329 -13.53 5.12 -1.07
C VAL A 329 -13.15 6.54 -1.45
N ILE A 330 -14.04 7.49 -1.18
CA ILE A 330 -13.78 8.92 -1.40
C ILE A 330 -13.20 9.49 -0.11
N TYR A 331 -12.00 10.05 -0.21
CA TYR A 331 -11.31 10.70 0.90
C TYR A 331 -11.75 12.16 1.01
N ASP A 332 -12.95 12.38 1.56
CA ASP A 332 -13.47 13.71 1.84
C ASP A 332 -13.02 14.21 3.23
N PHE A 333 -13.47 15.41 3.61
CA PHE A 333 -13.13 16.03 4.90
C PHE A 333 -13.90 15.47 6.11
N ASN A 334 -14.98 14.69 5.88
CA ASN A 334 -15.77 14.07 6.95
C ASN A 334 -15.27 12.67 7.33
N ARG A 335 -14.47 12.06 6.46
CA ARG A 335 -14.01 10.67 6.59
C ARG A 335 -13.35 10.39 7.92
N ASN A 336 -12.33 11.14 8.31
CA ASN A 336 -11.48 10.78 9.46
C ASN A 336 -12.24 10.81 10.78
N GLU A 337 -13.06 11.84 11.02
CA GLU A 337 -13.97 11.90 12.17
C GLU A 337 -14.95 10.72 12.18
N SER A 338 -15.55 10.42 11.03
CA SER A 338 -16.50 9.31 10.91
C SER A 338 -15.84 7.96 11.21
N LEU A 339 -14.61 7.74 10.74
CA LEU A 339 -13.85 6.51 11.01
C LEU A 339 -13.48 6.40 12.49
N GLU A 340 -13.10 7.49 13.15
CA GLU A 340 -12.80 7.48 14.58
C GLU A 340 -14.01 7.05 15.40
N ILE A 341 -15.19 7.63 15.13
CA ILE A 341 -16.45 7.27 15.80
C ILE A 341 -16.78 5.78 15.59
N ILE A 342 -16.78 5.33 14.32
CA ILE A 342 -17.21 3.97 13.98
C ILE A 342 -16.21 2.94 14.52
N HIS A 343 -14.90 3.12 14.31
CA HIS A 343 -13.91 2.15 14.76
C HIS A 343 -13.78 2.09 16.28
N THR A 344 -13.97 3.20 16.99
CA THR A 344 -14.01 3.22 18.45
C THR A 344 -15.19 2.40 18.97
N TRP A 345 -16.39 2.61 18.39
CA TRP A 345 -17.55 1.79 18.71
C TRP A 345 -17.33 0.32 18.37
N MET A 346 -16.87 -0.01 17.15
CA MET A 346 -16.61 -1.39 16.74
C MET A 346 -15.70 -2.10 17.77
N LYS A 347 -14.60 -1.46 18.16
CA LYS A 347 -13.68 -2.02 19.16
C LYS A 347 -14.36 -2.28 20.51
N SER A 348 -15.25 -1.40 20.97
CA SER A 348 -15.94 -1.58 22.25
C SER A 348 -16.91 -2.76 22.28
N VAL A 349 -17.45 -3.13 21.11
CA VAL A 349 -18.35 -4.28 20.93
C VAL A 349 -17.65 -5.54 20.39
N GLY A 350 -16.32 -5.57 20.39
CA GLY A 350 -15.52 -6.72 19.94
C GLY A 350 -15.51 -6.94 18.42
N LEU A 351 -15.84 -5.91 17.63
CA LEU A 351 -15.74 -5.90 16.17
C LEU A 351 -14.44 -5.19 15.74
N TYR A 352 -13.75 -5.73 14.74
CA TYR A 352 -12.51 -5.15 14.23
C TYR A 352 -12.56 -5.08 12.71
N ALA A 353 -12.26 -3.92 12.16
CA ALA A 353 -12.25 -3.68 10.73
C ALA A 353 -10.90 -4.11 10.11
N CYS A 354 -10.93 -4.74 8.94
CA CYS A 354 -9.74 -4.93 8.11
C CYS A 354 -10.09 -4.85 6.61
N GLY A 355 -9.06 -4.71 5.77
CA GLY A 355 -9.19 -4.64 4.32
C GLY A 355 -9.79 -3.32 3.81
N ARG A 356 -9.88 -3.22 2.48
CA ARG A 356 -10.20 -1.97 1.75
C ARG A 356 -11.47 -1.29 2.27
N PHE A 357 -12.58 -2.02 2.34
CA PHE A 357 -13.87 -1.43 2.71
C PHE A 357 -14.21 -1.60 4.19
N GLY A 358 -13.51 -2.48 4.93
CA GLY A 358 -13.66 -2.58 6.38
C GLY A 358 -12.99 -1.38 7.07
N GLU A 359 -11.73 -1.09 6.73
CA GLU A 359 -11.01 0.10 7.23
C GLU A 359 -11.38 1.38 6.49
N TRP A 360 -12.21 1.27 5.45
CA TRP A 360 -12.58 2.36 4.57
C TRP A 360 -11.34 3.09 4.01
N GLY A 361 -10.36 2.31 3.56
CA GLY A 361 -9.07 2.77 3.04
C GLY A 361 -8.87 2.40 1.57
N TYR A 362 -8.04 3.18 0.86
CA TYR A 362 -7.71 2.91 -0.54
C TYR A 362 -6.60 1.85 -0.66
N HIS A 363 -6.93 0.58 -0.43
CA HIS A 363 -5.93 -0.52 -0.43
C HIS A 363 -5.76 -1.23 -1.77
N TRP A 364 -4.52 -1.61 -2.09
CA TRP A 364 -4.18 -2.67 -3.03
C TRP A 364 -4.34 -4.06 -2.40
N SER A 365 -4.33 -5.13 -3.21
CA SER A 365 -4.58 -6.49 -2.72
C SER A 365 -3.61 -6.93 -1.62
N PHE A 366 -2.32 -6.61 -1.73
CA PHE A 366 -1.33 -6.97 -0.70
C PHE A 366 -1.48 -6.13 0.57
N GLU A 367 -1.84 -4.86 0.46
CA GLU A 367 -2.16 -4.00 1.62
C GLU A 367 -3.40 -4.51 2.37
N ALA A 368 -4.40 -5.05 1.64
CA ALA A 368 -5.57 -5.67 2.26
C ALA A 368 -5.24 -6.97 2.99
N ILE A 369 -4.33 -7.80 2.45
CA ILE A 369 -3.82 -8.99 3.13
C ILE A 369 -3.03 -8.60 4.39
N GLU A 370 -2.14 -7.61 4.29
CA GLU A 370 -1.38 -7.08 5.42
C GLU A 370 -2.29 -6.55 6.53
N SER A 371 -3.34 -5.79 6.18
CA SER A 371 -4.35 -5.30 7.13
C SER A 371 -5.01 -6.46 7.90
N GLY A 372 -5.43 -7.51 7.20
CA GLY A 372 -6.00 -8.71 7.85
C GLY A 372 -5.01 -9.39 8.81
N GLN A 373 -3.74 -9.51 8.40
CA GLN A 373 -2.69 -10.08 9.26
C GLN A 373 -2.46 -9.24 10.52
N LYS A 374 -2.42 -7.91 10.41
CA LYS A 374 -2.21 -7.00 11.53
C LYS A 374 -3.29 -7.15 12.59
N VAL A 375 -4.56 -7.10 12.18
CA VAL A 375 -5.69 -7.24 13.11
C VAL A 375 -5.69 -8.63 13.76
N ALA A 376 -5.42 -9.69 12.99
CA ALA A 376 -5.31 -11.03 13.54
C ALA A 376 -4.15 -11.15 14.55
N ALA A 377 -3.01 -10.51 14.28
CA ALA A 377 -1.86 -10.48 15.17
C ALA A 377 -2.15 -9.70 16.46
N GLU A 378 -2.78 -8.53 16.39
CA GLU A 378 -3.20 -7.76 17.58
C GLU A 378 -4.08 -8.60 18.50
N LYS A 379 -5.05 -9.37 17.95
CA LYS A 379 -5.90 -10.26 18.76
C LYS A 379 -5.16 -11.44 19.38
N LEU A 380 -4.02 -11.87 18.83
CA LEU A 380 -3.17 -12.86 19.51
C LEU A 380 -2.55 -12.30 20.80
N TYR A 381 -2.45 -10.97 20.93
CA TYR A 381 -1.94 -10.26 22.11
C TYR A 381 -3.05 -9.72 23.02
N ASP A 382 -4.32 -10.10 22.82
CA ASP A 382 -5.43 -9.70 23.72
C ASP A 382 -5.68 -10.70 24.86
N LYS A 383 -4.97 -11.83 24.85
CA LYS A 383 -5.06 -12.84 25.90
C LYS A 383 -3.68 -13.19 26.40
N ASP A 384 -3.59 -13.53 27.68
CA ASP A 384 -2.37 -14.08 28.23
C ASP A 384 -2.05 -15.39 27.51
N PHE A 385 -0.81 -15.53 27.06
CA PHE A 385 -0.36 -16.75 26.40
C PHE A 385 1.10 -17.03 26.69
N VAL A 386 1.49 -18.29 26.50
CA VAL A 386 2.89 -18.71 26.55
C VAL A 386 3.38 -18.90 25.11
N ASP A 387 4.40 -18.15 24.73
CA ASP A 387 5.02 -18.23 23.41
C ASP A 387 5.84 -19.52 23.27
N HIS A 388 5.18 -20.56 22.78
CA HIS A 388 5.81 -21.83 22.43
C HIS A 388 6.35 -21.86 20.99
N LYS A 389 6.13 -20.80 20.21
CA LYS A 389 6.51 -20.72 18.79
C LYS A 389 7.73 -19.83 18.55
N GLU A 390 8.36 -19.36 19.63
CA GLU A 390 9.55 -18.51 19.60
C GLU A 390 9.34 -17.24 18.78
N VAL A 391 8.12 -16.69 18.79
CA VAL A 391 7.77 -15.44 18.11
C VAL A 391 8.59 -14.29 18.67
N LEU A 392 8.68 -14.18 20.00
CA LEU A 392 9.49 -13.16 20.66
C LEU A 392 10.97 -13.33 20.34
N LEU A 393 11.50 -14.56 20.34
CA LEU A 393 12.91 -14.82 20.00
C LEU A 393 13.21 -14.35 18.58
N LYS A 394 12.38 -14.70 17.59
CA LYS A 394 12.56 -14.25 16.21
C LYS A 394 12.46 -12.73 16.09
N LYS A 395 11.56 -12.09 16.84
CA LYS A 395 11.45 -10.63 16.89
C LYS A 395 12.72 -9.99 17.48
N LEU A 396 13.25 -10.53 18.57
CA LEU A 396 14.50 -10.06 19.18
C LEU A 396 15.69 -10.20 18.21
N LEU A 397 15.77 -11.31 17.47
CA LEU A 397 16.83 -11.55 16.49
C LEU A 397 16.72 -10.64 15.25
N LEU A 398 15.51 -10.37 14.76
CA LEU A 398 15.31 -9.69 13.47
C LEU A 398 14.97 -8.21 13.59
N GLU A 399 14.19 -7.83 14.60
CA GLU A 399 13.61 -6.48 14.75
C GLU A 399 14.26 -5.67 15.89
N GLY A 400 14.95 -6.34 16.81
CA GLY A 400 15.57 -5.72 18.00
C GLY A 400 14.71 -5.87 19.25
N CYS A 401 15.07 -5.15 20.33
CA CYS A 401 14.40 -5.30 21.62
C CYS A 401 12.95 -4.79 21.59
N ALA A 402 11.99 -5.71 21.66
CA ALA A 402 10.56 -5.40 21.76
C ALA A 402 10.03 -5.46 23.21
N VAL A 403 10.93 -5.69 24.17
CA VAL A 403 10.57 -5.90 25.58
C VAL A 403 10.76 -4.60 26.35
N ASN A 404 9.72 -4.19 27.08
CA ASN A 404 9.84 -3.09 28.02
C ASN A 404 10.32 -3.64 29.38
N PRO A 405 11.56 -3.33 29.83
CA PRO A 405 12.15 -3.99 31.00
C PRO A 405 11.42 -3.69 32.31
N VAL A 406 10.67 -2.58 32.42
CA VAL A 406 9.99 -2.23 33.68
C VAL A 406 8.78 -3.11 33.99
N GLY A 407 8.31 -3.91 33.04
CA GLY A 407 7.14 -4.80 33.19
C GLY A 407 7.45 -6.29 33.25
N VAL A 408 8.72 -6.70 33.29
CA VAL A 408 9.12 -8.11 33.15
C VAL A 408 9.33 -8.78 34.51
N LEU A 409 8.68 -9.91 34.73
CA LEU A 409 8.95 -10.80 35.85
C LEU A 409 9.73 -12.02 35.37
N VAL A 410 10.88 -12.28 36.01
CA VAL A 410 11.76 -13.42 35.67
C VAL A 410 11.99 -14.27 36.91
N ARG A 411 11.74 -15.58 36.79
CA ARG A 411 12.04 -16.53 37.87
C ARG A 411 13.54 -16.55 38.13
N LYS A 412 13.96 -16.54 39.40
CA LYS A 412 15.37 -16.58 39.81
C LYS A 412 16.18 -17.69 39.13
N GLU A 413 15.56 -18.85 38.90
CA GLU A 413 16.21 -20.00 38.26
C GLU A 413 16.67 -19.70 36.83
N VAL A 414 15.94 -18.85 36.10
CA VAL A 414 16.31 -18.44 34.74
C VAL A 414 17.69 -17.78 34.74
N TYR A 415 17.94 -16.83 35.66
CA TYR A 415 19.27 -16.19 35.78
C TYR A 415 20.37 -17.17 36.18
N LYS A 416 20.07 -18.24 36.93
CA LYS A 416 21.08 -19.28 37.20
C LYS A 416 21.45 -20.07 35.94
N THR A 417 20.52 -20.23 35.01
CA THR A 417 20.72 -20.97 33.75
C THR A 417 21.31 -20.11 32.63
N VAL A 418 20.88 -18.86 32.49
CA VAL A 418 21.37 -17.95 31.44
C VAL A 418 22.54 -17.09 31.92
N GLY A 419 22.78 -16.96 33.22
CA GLY A 419 23.77 -16.05 33.77
C GLY A 419 23.26 -14.61 33.91
N ASN A 420 24.14 -13.72 34.32
CA ASN A 420 23.83 -12.31 34.56
C ASN A 420 23.99 -11.46 33.28
N PHE A 421 23.70 -10.16 33.40
CA PHE A 421 23.96 -9.18 32.36
C PHE A 421 25.44 -9.16 31.99
N THR A 422 25.72 -8.98 30.70
CA THR A 422 27.08 -8.81 30.21
C THR A 422 27.63 -7.42 30.54
N ASP A 423 28.93 -7.32 30.77
CA ASP A 423 29.69 -6.08 30.96
C ASP A 423 30.45 -5.66 29.69
N GLN A 424 30.33 -6.42 28.60
CA GLN A 424 31.08 -6.20 27.35
C GLN A 424 30.47 -5.10 26.46
N ILE A 425 29.21 -4.75 26.70
CA ILE A 425 28.46 -3.73 25.97
C ILE A 425 27.85 -2.73 26.95
N VAL A 426 27.66 -1.50 26.48
CA VAL A 426 27.07 -0.41 27.30
C VAL A 426 25.63 -0.13 26.92
N TRP A 427 25.19 -0.61 25.75
CA TRP A 427 23.83 -0.47 25.25
C TRP A 427 23.27 -1.84 24.84
N GLY A 428 21.97 -2.06 25.10
CA GLY A 428 21.29 -3.31 24.75
C GLY A 428 21.60 -4.50 25.68
N VAL A 429 22.12 -4.25 26.88
CA VAL A 429 22.38 -5.31 27.88
C VAL A 429 21.12 -6.11 28.24
N ASP A 430 19.97 -5.44 28.24
CA ASP A 430 18.65 -6.02 28.45
C ASP A 430 18.19 -6.84 27.25
N ALA A 431 18.33 -6.30 26.04
CA ALA A 431 18.05 -7.02 24.80
C ALA A 431 18.85 -8.33 24.69
N HIS A 432 20.14 -8.30 25.07
CA HIS A 432 21.00 -9.48 25.15
C HIS A 432 20.46 -10.51 26.13
N MET A 433 20.11 -10.07 27.35
CA MET A 433 19.51 -10.92 28.38
C MET A 433 18.20 -11.55 27.90
N TRP A 434 17.27 -10.74 27.37
CA TRP A 434 15.96 -11.22 26.91
C TRP A 434 16.09 -12.23 25.77
N THR A 435 17.05 -12.05 24.87
CA THR A 435 17.28 -12.99 23.79
C THR A 435 17.82 -14.32 24.30
N ARG A 436 18.75 -14.29 25.26
CA ARG A 436 19.29 -15.51 25.90
C ARG A 436 18.25 -16.26 26.71
N ILE A 437 17.33 -15.55 27.36
CA ILE A 437 16.17 -16.13 28.05
C ILE A 437 15.23 -16.78 27.04
N ALA A 438 14.80 -16.04 26.01
CA ALA A 438 13.87 -16.54 24.99
C ALA A 438 14.46 -17.71 24.17
N LEU A 439 15.78 -17.84 24.11
CA LEU A 439 16.47 -18.97 23.47
C LEU A 439 16.34 -20.28 24.26
N LYS A 440 16.19 -20.22 25.60
CA LYS A 440 16.20 -21.40 26.47
C LYS A 440 14.86 -21.68 27.16
N PHE A 441 13.99 -20.67 27.26
CA PHE A 441 12.75 -20.76 28.02
C PHE A 441 11.58 -20.20 27.21
N PRO A 442 10.38 -20.80 27.34
CA PRO A 442 9.17 -20.18 26.82
C PRO A 442 8.91 -18.88 27.58
N VAL A 443 8.44 -17.86 26.86
CA VAL A 443 8.12 -16.55 27.43
C VAL A 443 6.61 -16.39 27.51
N ALA A 444 6.12 -16.03 28.69
CA ALA A 444 4.71 -15.67 28.85
C ALA A 444 4.51 -14.20 28.48
N TYR A 445 3.45 -13.93 27.73
CA TYR A 445 2.96 -12.61 27.42
C TYR A 445 1.71 -12.33 28.25
N LEU A 446 1.66 -11.16 28.87
CA LEU A 446 0.47 -10.64 29.55
C LEU A 446 -0.20 -9.61 28.63
N ALA A 447 -1.47 -9.81 28.35
CA ALA A 447 -2.24 -8.93 27.47
C ALA A 447 -2.59 -7.60 28.12
N GLU A 448 -2.74 -7.59 29.44
CA GLU A 448 -2.97 -6.35 30.17
C GLU A 448 -1.73 -5.45 30.10
N PRO A 449 -1.84 -4.21 29.58
CA PRO A 449 -0.71 -3.29 29.56
C PRO A 449 -0.44 -2.75 30.97
N LEU A 450 0.44 -3.43 31.71
CA LEU A 450 0.78 -3.05 33.09
C LEU A 450 1.78 -1.89 33.19
N ALA A 451 2.50 -1.57 32.11
CA ALA A 451 3.51 -0.51 32.10
C ALA A 451 3.63 0.17 30.73
N GLN A 452 3.82 1.49 30.74
CA GLN A 452 4.10 2.28 29.53
C GLN A 452 5.54 2.80 29.55
N TYR A 453 6.18 2.80 28.38
CA TYR A 453 7.55 3.30 28.24
C TYR A 453 7.55 4.79 27.91
N ARG A 454 8.21 5.61 28.74
CA ARG A 454 8.31 7.06 28.51
C ARG A 454 9.50 7.37 27.61
N VAL A 455 9.24 7.93 26.43
CA VAL A 455 10.28 8.37 25.49
C VAL A 455 10.58 9.86 25.67
N HIS A 456 11.85 10.22 25.82
CA HIS A 456 12.31 11.61 25.88
C HIS A 456 13.77 11.75 25.46
N SER A 457 14.17 12.95 25.00
CA SER A 457 15.51 13.25 24.48
C SER A 457 16.64 13.15 25.52
N ASN A 458 16.32 13.26 26.80
CA ASN A 458 17.29 13.13 27.90
C ASN A 458 17.61 11.69 28.32
N SER A 459 17.14 10.67 27.57
CA SER A 459 17.38 9.27 27.92
C SER A 459 18.85 8.85 27.72
N GLY A 460 19.30 7.81 28.42
CA GLY A 460 20.63 7.22 28.22
C GLY A 460 20.82 6.72 26.78
N THR A 461 19.79 6.10 26.21
CA THR A 461 19.76 5.66 24.81
C THR A 461 20.05 6.82 23.86
N SER A 462 19.36 7.96 24.01
CA SER A 462 19.56 9.15 23.17
C SER A 462 21.02 9.64 23.16
N LYS A 463 21.77 9.48 24.26
CA LYS A 463 23.19 9.84 24.35
C LYS A 463 24.09 8.87 23.58
N VAL A 464 23.85 7.56 23.72
CA VAL A 464 24.63 6.52 23.03
C VAL A 464 24.36 6.54 21.52
N MET A 465 23.14 6.90 21.11
CA MET A 465 22.79 7.02 19.71
C MET A 465 23.70 8.00 18.93
N LYS A 466 24.05 9.13 19.55
CA LYS A 466 24.89 10.18 18.92
C LYS A 466 26.30 9.70 18.60
N THR A 467 26.85 8.78 19.38
CA THR A 467 28.20 8.25 19.17
C THR A 467 28.24 7.07 18.20
N GLY A 468 27.09 6.52 17.82
CA GLY A 468 27.00 5.31 17.00
C GLY A 468 27.46 4.04 17.73
N ARG A 469 27.71 4.11 19.05
CA ARG A 469 28.18 2.96 19.84
C ARG A 469 27.13 1.85 19.92
N TYR A 470 25.84 2.21 19.98
CA TYR A 470 24.72 1.27 20.02
C TYR A 470 24.79 0.23 18.89
N ALA A 471 25.12 0.65 17.66
CA ALA A 471 25.20 -0.24 16.51
C ALA A 471 26.36 -1.25 16.64
N THR A 472 27.46 -0.83 17.27
CA THR A 472 28.60 -1.73 17.53
C THR A 472 28.24 -2.74 18.63
N ASP A 473 27.58 -2.27 19.68
CA ASP A 473 27.09 -3.13 20.77
C ASP A 473 26.03 -4.11 20.28
N GLU A 474 25.13 -3.69 19.40
CA GLU A 474 24.06 -4.54 18.83
C GLU A 474 24.64 -5.64 17.93
N VAL A 475 25.66 -5.34 17.12
CA VAL A 475 26.37 -6.36 16.34
C VAL A 475 27.09 -7.34 17.26
N TRP A 476 27.83 -6.84 18.27
CA TRP A 476 28.50 -7.72 19.23
C TRP A 476 27.50 -8.65 19.93
N MET A 477 26.38 -8.08 20.40
CA MET A 477 25.28 -8.81 21.04
C MET A 477 24.76 -9.90 20.12
N MET A 478 24.49 -9.57 18.85
CA MET A 478 23.97 -10.52 17.88
C MET A 478 24.95 -11.66 17.63
N GLU A 479 26.23 -11.35 17.41
CA GLU A 479 27.28 -12.35 17.23
C GLU A 479 27.45 -13.26 18.46
N ASP A 480 27.40 -12.68 19.68
CA ASP A 480 27.48 -13.45 20.92
C ASP A 480 26.26 -14.38 21.11
N ILE A 481 25.06 -13.92 20.76
CA ILE A 481 23.85 -14.74 20.78
C ILE A 481 23.97 -15.90 19.80
N PHE A 482 24.33 -15.63 18.54
CA PHE A 482 24.45 -16.69 17.52
C PHE A 482 25.52 -17.72 17.86
N LYS A 483 26.62 -17.34 18.54
CA LYS A 483 27.61 -18.29 19.07
C LYS A 483 27.05 -19.23 20.14
N GLN A 484 26.04 -18.79 20.90
CA GLN A 484 25.39 -19.59 21.94
C GLN A 484 24.27 -20.49 21.41
N ILE A 485 23.81 -20.27 20.17
CA ILE A 485 22.77 -21.11 19.56
C ILE A 485 23.36 -22.50 19.26
N PRO A 486 22.73 -23.59 19.76
CA PRO A 486 23.18 -24.95 19.46
C PRO A 486 23.30 -25.20 17.95
N GLN A 487 24.30 -25.99 17.53
CA GLN A 487 24.56 -26.24 16.11
C GLN A 487 23.40 -26.97 15.41
N GLU A 488 22.57 -27.68 16.18
CA GLU A 488 21.38 -28.38 15.71
C GLU A 488 20.26 -27.42 15.28
N ARG A 489 20.23 -26.18 15.81
CA ARG A 489 19.23 -25.15 15.49
C ARG A 489 19.55 -24.42 14.19
N LYS A 490 19.63 -25.18 13.09
CA LYS A 490 19.90 -24.66 11.74
C LYS A 490 18.90 -23.59 11.32
N ASP A 491 17.65 -23.72 11.74
CA ASP A 491 16.57 -22.77 11.48
C ASP A 491 16.90 -21.36 11.98
N LEU A 492 17.55 -21.25 13.14
CA LEU A 492 17.97 -19.96 13.68
C LEU A 492 19.24 -19.47 13.00
N HIS A 493 20.24 -20.34 12.79
CA HIS A 493 21.50 -19.95 12.13
C HIS A 493 21.28 -19.35 10.72
N LEU A 494 20.26 -19.81 10.00
CA LEU A 494 19.84 -19.22 8.72
C LEU A 494 19.39 -17.75 8.82
N LEU A 495 19.01 -17.29 10.01
CA LEU A 495 18.61 -15.91 10.26
C LEU A 495 19.80 -14.97 10.49
N HIS A 496 21.02 -15.47 10.73
CA HIS A 496 22.18 -14.63 11.10
C HIS A 496 22.42 -13.51 10.10
N THR A 497 22.56 -13.85 8.82
CA THR A 497 22.79 -12.85 7.77
C THR A 497 21.66 -11.84 7.67
N LYS A 498 20.40 -12.28 7.85
CA LYS A 498 19.23 -11.39 7.86
C LYS A 498 19.26 -10.45 9.07
N ALA A 499 19.58 -10.96 10.26
CA ALA A 499 19.69 -10.19 11.49
C ALA A 499 20.74 -9.07 11.38
N ILE A 500 21.95 -9.40 10.89
CA ILE A 500 23.03 -8.42 10.70
C ILE A 500 22.62 -7.33 9.69
N LYS A 501 21.98 -7.71 8.57
CA LYS A 501 21.44 -6.73 7.61
C LYS A 501 20.38 -5.83 8.22
N GLN A 502 19.53 -6.35 9.09
CA GLN A 502 18.52 -5.54 9.78
C GLN A 502 19.12 -4.56 10.79
N ILE A 503 20.19 -4.93 11.49
CA ILE A 503 20.94 -4.00 12.36
C ILE A 503 21.50 -2.84 11.53
N ALA A 504 22.10 -3.14 10.36
CA ALA A 504 22.60 -2.11 9.46
C ALA A 504 21.48 -1.18 8.96
N HIS A 505 20.32 -1.75 8.63
CA HIS A 505 19.14 -0.97 8.21
C HIS A 505 18.62 -0.06 9.32
N ARG A 506 18.43 -0.57 10.55
CA ARG A 506 18.01 0.25 11.70
C ARG A 506 19.00 1.36 12.01
N THR A 507 20.30 1.06 11.95
CA THR A 507 21.37 2.05 12.15
C THR A 507 21.26 3.18 11.11
N TRP A 508 20.95 2.85 9.86
CA TRP A 508 20.71 3.85 8.82
C TRP A 508 19.43 4.67 9.07
N CYS A 509 18.32 4.03 9.44
CA CYS A 509 17.08 4.75 9.78
C CYS A 509 17.30 5.75 10.92
N HIS A 510 18.09 5.38 11.92
CA HIS A 510 18.41 6.29 13.00
C HIS A 510 19.29 7.47 12.56
N ALA A 511 20.25 7.22 11.66
CA ALA A 511 21.02 8.29 11.05
C ALA A 511 20.13 9.26 10.26
N GLU A 512 19.10 8.75 9.58
CA GLU A 512 18.13 9.61 8.88
C GLU A 512 17.38 10.53 9.87
N GLU A 513 16.95 9.98 10.99
CA GLU A 513 16.23 10.75 12.01
C GLU A 513 17.12 11.82 12.66
N LEU A 514 18.37 11.49 12.97
CA LEU A 514 19.35 12.48 13.43
C LEU A 514 19.57 13.60 12.40
N CYS A 515 19.55 13.27 11.11
CA CYS A 515 19.67 14.26 10.04
C CYS A 515 18.47 15.21 10.02
N ARG A 516 17.24 14.68 10.18
CA ARG A 516 16.01 15.47 10.29
C ARG A 516 16.04 16.44 11.47
N GLN A 517 16.64 16.02 12.58
CA GLN A 517 16.80 16.84 13.77
C GLN A 517 17.96 17.85 13.68
N GLY A 518 18.70 17.86 12.57
CA GLY A 518 19.84 18.76 12.35
C GLY A 518 21.17 18.28 12.95
N ASP A 519 21.23 17.08 13.53
CA ASP A 519 22.46 16.50 14.08
C ASP A 519 23.30 15.82 12.99
N LEU A 520 23.91 16.67 12.15
CA LEU A 520 24.62 16.27 10.94
C LEU A 520 25.91 15.47 11.22
N GLN A 521 26.59 15.75 12.34
CA GLN A 521 27.79 15.02 12.72
C GLN A 521 27.45 13.59 13.12
N SER A 522 26.45 13.41 13.99
CA SER A 522 26.00 12.08 14.42
C SER A 522 25.39 11.29 13.27
N THR A 523 24.72 11.97 12.33
CA THR A 523 24.26 11.39 11.06
C THR A 523 25.39 10.70 10.30
N ARG A 524 26.53 11.39 10.07
CA ARG A 524 27.67 10.82 9.35
C ARG A 524 28.24 9.60 10.06
N ILE A 525 28.30 9.62 11.39
CA ILE A 525 28.76 8.50 12.19
C ILE A 525 27.83 7.29 11.99
N GLY A 526 26.51 7.51 12.09
CA GLY A 526 25.50 6.47 11.86
C GLY A 526 25.58 5.85 10.46
N ILE A 527 25.75 6.65 9.41
CA ILE A 527 25.90 6.13 8.04
C ILE A 527 27.16 5.29 7.89
N ARG A 528 28.31 5.75 8.39
CA ARG A 528 29.56 4.97 8.36
C ARG A 528 29.39 3.64 9.08
N LYS A 529 28.69 3.63 10.22
CA LYS A 529 28.41 2.42 10.98
C LYS A 529 27.50 1.47 10.20
N ALA A 530 26.39 1.93 9.66
CA ALA A 530 25.49 1.11 8.84
C ALA A 530 26.25 0.43 7.67
N VAL A 531 27.05 1.20 6.93
CA VAL A 531 27.86 0.67 5.80
C VAL A 531 28.96 -0.29 6.29
N SER A 532 29.57 -0.04 7.46
CA SER A 532 30.56 -0.98 8.00
C SER A 532 29.96 -2.33 8.44
N ILE A 533 28.68 -2.33 8.82
CA ILE A 533 27.95 -3.55 9.22
C ILE A 533 27.50 -4.31 7.97
N ASN A 534 27.01 -3.59 6.96
CA ASN A 534 26.64 -4.17 5.67
C ASN A 534 27.18 -3.32 4.51
N TRP A 535 28.32 -3.74 3.96
CA TRP A 535 29.02 -3.01 2.90
C TRP A 535 28.16 -2.78 1.65
N SER A 536 27.23 -3.69 1.33
CA SER A 536 26.37 -3.55 0.15
C SER A 536 25.53 -2.28 0.17
N MET A 537 25.26 -1.72 1.35
CA MET A 537 24.48 -0.49 1.52
C MET A 537 25.14 0.72 0.85
N ILE A 538 26.45 0.70 0.59
CA ILE A 538 27.14 1.80 -0.10
C ILE A 538 26.61 2.06 -1.51
N PHE A 539 26.07 1.02 -2.17
CA PHE A 539 25.49 1.09 -3.51
C PHE A 539 24.01 1.50 -3.49
N GLU A 540 23.39 1.59 -2.33
CA GLU A 540 22.00 2.00 -2.22
C GLU A 540 21.88 3.52 -2.38
N SER A 541 21.09 3.95 -3.36
CA SER A 541 20.88 5.36 -3.67
C SER A 541 20.42 6.18 -2.45
N ARG A 542 19.61 5.59 -1.57
CA ARG A 542 19.13 6.22 -0.32
C ARG A 542 20.26 6.50 0.69
N VAL A 543 21.28 5.66 0.75
CA VAL A 543 22.42 5.80 1.67
C VAL A 543 23.34 6.91 1.20
N LEU A 544 23.67 6.93 -0.09
CA LEU A 544 24.43 8.02 -0.70
C LEU A 544 23.69 9.36 -0.57
N ALA A 545 22.38 9.34 -0.75
CA ALA A 545 21.54 10.52 -0.65
C ALA A 545 21.56 11.10 0.78
N LEU A 546 21.42 10.26 1.81
CA LEU A 546 21.54 10.68 3.19
C LEU A 546 22.97 11.13 3.56
N TRP A 547 23.99 10.50 2.99
CA TRP A 547 25.39 10.92 3.15
C TRP A 547 25.58 12.35 2.68
N ILE A 548 25.08 12.67 1.49
CA ILE A 548 25.07 14.03 0.94
C ILE A 548 24.26 14.97 1.86
N ALA A 549 23.07 14.57 2.30
CA ALA A 549 22.24 15.36 3.24
C ALA A 549 22.99 15.76 4.52
N SER A 550 23.83 14.86 5.03
CA SER A 550 24.60 15.10 6.25
C SER A 550 25.65 16.21 6.14
N PHE A 551 25.93 16.75 4.95
CA PHE A 551 26.83 17.91 4.77
C PHE A 551 26.08 19.23 4.66
N PHE A 552 24.84 19.19 4.16
CA PHE A 552 24.12 20.39 3.74
C PHE A 552 22.80 20.61 4.50
N GLY A 553 22.39 19.67 5.35
CA GLY A 553 21.13 19.71 6.10
C GLY A 553 20.01 18.93 5.41
N TYR A 554 19.10 18.38 6.23
CA TYR A 554 17.98 17.58 5.71
C TYR A 554 17.01 18.40 4.87
N ASP A 555 16.84 19.70 5.16
CA ASP A 555 16.00 20.60 4.36
C ASP A 555 16.64 20.92 3.00
N TRP A 556 17.95 21.10 2.95
CA TRP A 556 18.67 21.19 1.68
C TRP A 556 18.58 19.87 0.91
N PHE A 557 18.57 18.72 1.60
CA PHE A 557 18.38 17.43 0.97
C PHE A 557 16.96 17.20 0.45
N LYS A 558 15.92 17.64 1.17
CA LYS A 558 14.54 17.69 0.66
C LYS A 558 14.49 18.56 -0.59
N LYS A 559 15.09 19.75 -0.54
CA LYS A 559 15.25 20.65 -1.70
C LYS A 559 16.01 19.95 -2.83
N MET A 560 17.13 19.28 -2.60
CA MET A 560 17.87 18.54 -3.64
C MET A 560 17.16 17.29 -4.14
N LYS A 561 16.31 16.62 -3.37
CA LYS A 561 15.46 15.53 -3.88
C LYS A 561 14.38 16.07 -4.81
N THR A 562 13.91 17.31 -4.57
CA THR A 562 13.06 18.04 -5.52
C THR A 562 13.88 18.67 -6.67
N THR A 563 15.16 19.02 -6.47
CA THR A 563 16.07 19.63 -7.46
C THR A 563 16.93 18.63 -8.25
N LYS A 564 16.97 17.33 -7.90
CA LYS A 564 17.74 16.26 -8.58
C LYS A 564 17.25 15.93 -10.00
N LYS A 565 16.37 16.78 -10.49
CA LYS A 565 15.77 16.81 -11.79
C LYS A 565 16.29 17.95 -12.67
N THR A 566 17.26 18.74 -12.17
CA THR A 566 17.74 19.94 -12.85
C THR A 566 19.27 19.96 -13.06
N VAL A 567 20.05 19.01 -12.51
CA VAL A 567 21.53 19.15 -12.47
C VAL A 567 22.32 17.92 -12.95
N LEU A 568 21.70 16.97 -13.67
CA LEU A 568 22.44 15.89 -14.36
C LEU A 568 22.80 16.19 -15.83
N ASN A 569 22.62 17.43 -16.29
CA ASN A 569 23.08 17.90 -17.61
C ASN A 569 23.84 19.23 -17.50
N ASN A 570 25.04 19.21 -16.90
CA ASN A 570 26.10 20.15 -17.25
C ASN A 570 27.39 19.37 -17.44
#